data_AF-A0A131X973-F1
#
_entry.id   AF-A0A131X973-F1
#
_cell.length_a   1.000
_cell.length_b   1.000
_cell.length_c   1.000
_cell.angle_alpha   90.00
_cell.angle_beta   90.00
_cell.angle_gamma   90.00
#
_symmetry.space_group_name_H-M   'P 1'
#
loop_
_entity.id
_entity.type
_entity.pdbx_description
1 polymer ?
#
loop_
_entity_poly.entity_id
_entity_poly.type
_entity_poly.pdbx_seq_one_letter_code
_entity_poly.pdbx_strand_id
1 'polypeptide(L)'
;MIFRILAAILHLGNVEVVQGGERGDDTECCMVQPQNPHLVAMCVLLGIDKEQISVWLCNRRIESMREVITKPMTADQAVFARDALAKHIYARLFDWIVSRINKALSFKDKVNRFIGVLDIYGFETFETNSFEQFCINYANEKLQQQFNMHVFKLEQEEYVREQIEWKFIDFYDNQPCIDLIESKLGVLDLLDEECRVPKGSDKSWCGKLF
;
A
#
# COMPACT_ATOMS: atom_id res chain seq x y z
N MET A 1 24.03 5.74 0.47
CA MET A 1 22.85 5.72 1.36
C MET A 1 21.77 4.78 0.85
N ILE A 2 21.26 4.96 -0.38
CA ILE A 2 20.22 4.12 -1.00
C ILE A 2 20.58 2.62 -0.91
N PHE A 3 21.74 2.21 -1.43
CA PHE A 3 22.17 0.81 -1.39
C PHE A 3 22.35 0.25 0.02
N ARG A 4 22.70 1.09 1.01
CA ARG A 4 22.78 0.65 2.41
C ARG A 4 21.40 0.30 2.96
N ILE A 5 20.38 1.10 2.65
CA ILE A 5 18.99 0.85 3.08
C ILE A 5 18.45 -0.39 2.36
N LEU A 6 18.67 -0.52 1.04
CA LEU A 6 18.26 -1.70 0.28
C LEU A 6 18.92 -2.98 0.81
N ALA A 7 20.23 -2.97 1.07
CA ALA A 7 20.92 -4.09 1.68
C ALA A 7 20.34 -4.43 3.08
N ALA A 8 20.03 -3.42 3.90
CA ALA A 8 19.42 -3.65 5.20
C ALA A 8 18.03 -4.29 5.11
N ILE A 9 17.21 -3.91 4.11
CA ILE A 9 15.91 -4.54 3.84
C ILE A 9 16.10 -6.02 3.46
N LEU A 10 17.08 -6.34 2.62
CA LEU A 10 17.38 -7.73 2.25
C LEU A 10 17.84 -8.55 3.46
N HIS A 11 18.69 -7.98 4.32
CA HIS A 11 19.07 -8.62 5.58
C HIS A 11 17.85 -8.80 6.50
N LEU A 12 16.97 -7.80 6.64
CA LEU A 12 15.74 -7.91 7.44
C LEU A 12 14.88 -9.10 7.01
N GLY A 13 14.69 -9.30 5.70
CA GLY A 13 13.90 -10.43 5.18
C GLY A 13 14.45 -11.80 5.55
N ASN A 14 15.76 -11.90 5.81
CA ASN A 14 16.44 -13.13 6.22
C ASN A 14 16.59 -13.27 7.75
N VAL A 15 16.03 -12.35 8.54
CA VAL A 15 15.99 -12.52 9.99
C VAL A 15 14.94 -13.58 10.32
N GLU A 16 15.41 -14.74 10.76
CA GLU A 16 14.56 -15.85 11.18
C GLU A 16 13.95 -15.58 12.55
N VAL A 17 12.62 -15.72 12.61
CA VAL A 17 11.84 -15.67 13.85
C VAL A 17 11.50 -17.10 14.24
N VAL A 18 11.93 -17.52 15.41
CA VAL A 18 11.71 -18.88 15.92
C VAL A 18 10.56 -18.85 16.93
N GLN A 19 9.66 -19.83 16.85
CA GLN A 19 8.59 -19.99 17.83
C GLN A 19 9.15 -20.49 19.17
N GLY A 20 8.56 -20.01 20.27
CA GLY A 20 9.01 -20.32 21.62
C GLY A 20 9.91 -19.24 22.20
N GLY A 21 9.80 -19.07 23.52
CA GLY A 21 10.69 -18.22 24.32
C GLY A 21 11.94 -18.99 24.74
N GLU A 22 12.65 -18.50 25.76
CA GLU A 22 13.89 -19.14 26.27
C GLU A 22 13.72 -20.61 26.70
N ARG A 23 12.49 -21.10 26.90
CA ARG A 23 12.16 -22.48 27.31
C ARG A 23 11.53 -23.35 26.22
N GLY A 24 11.29 -22.83 25.01
CA GLY A 24 10.91 -23.61 23.82
C GLY A 24 9.45 -24.09 23.70
N ASP A 25 8.65 -24.12 24.78
CA ASP A 25 7.30 -24.74 24.76
C ASP A 25 6.11 -23.75 24.63
N ASP A 26 6.35 -22.45 24.62
CA ASP A 26 5.27 -21.44 24.61
C ASP A 26 4.97 -20.95 23.19
N THR A 27 3.81 -21.34 22.66
CA THR A 27 3.36 -21.02 21.30
C THR A 27 2.91 -19.57 21.12
N GLU A 28 2.70 -18.83 22.23
CA GLU A 28 2.26 -17.42 22.20
C GLU A 28 3.42 -16.43 22.13
N CYS A 29 4.67 -16.92 22.12
CA CYS A 29 5.86 -16.09 22.02
C CYS A 29 6.83 -16.57 20.94
N CYS A 30 7.75 -15.69 20.59
CA CYS A 30 8.80 -15.94 19.62
C CYS A 30 10.09 -15.22 20.00
N MET A 31 11.18 -15.60 19.34
CA MET A 31 12.48 -14.97 19.51
C MET A 31 13.23 -14.86 18.19
N VAL A 32 14.07 -13.83 18.08
CA VAL A 32 15.12 -13.73 17.08
C VAL A 32 16.44 -14.08 17.76
N GLN A 33 17.24 -14.94 17.14
CA GLN A 33 18.54 -15.31 17.71
C GLN A 33 19.46 -14.07 17.81
N PRO A 34 20.01 -13.74 19.00
CA PRO A 34 20.82 -12.53 19.18
C PRO A 34 22.10 -12.47 18.35
N GLN A 35 22.57 -13.63 17.87
CA GLN A 35 23.75 -13.78 17.00
C GLN A 35 23.38 -14.02 15.54
N ASN A 36 22.12 -13.80 15.15
CA ASN A 36 21.70 -13.90 13.76
C ASN A 36 22.54 -12.91 12.92
N PRO A 37 23.31 -13.39 11.92
CA PRO A 37 24.22 -12.54 11.17
C PRO A 37 23.49 -11.48 10.33
N HIS A 38 22.27 -11.78 9.86
CA HIS A 38 21.46 -10.83 9.11
C HIS A 38 20.94 -9.71 10.02
N LEU A 39 20.51 -10.03 11.23
CA LEU A 39 20.12 -9.02 12.23
C LEU A 39 21.28 -8.06 12.52
N VAL A 40 22.48 -8.59 12.80
CA VAL A 40 23.68 -7.78 13.07
C VAL A 40 24.01 -6.88 11.88
N ALA A 41 24.03 -7.45 10.66
CA ALA A 41 24.32 -6.69 9.45
C ALA A 41 23.31 -5.56 9.23
N MET A 42 22.00 -5.82 9.41
CA MET A 42 20.97 -4.78 9.30
C MET A 42 21.21 -3.66 10.33
N CYS A 43 21.54 -4.03 11.57
CA CYS A 43 21.74 -3.06 12.65
C CYS A 43 22.93 -2.14 12.35
N VAL A 44 24.02 -2.69 11.85
CA VAL A 44 25.20 -1.92 11.41
C VAL A 44 24.87 -1.01 10.23
N LEU A 45 24.12 -1.52 9.23
CA LEU A 45 23.77 -0.75 8.04
C LEU A 45 22.88 0.46 8.36
N LEU A 46 21.90 0.28 9.26
CA LEU A 46 20.94 1.31 9.67
C LEU A 46 21.43 2.16 10.87
N GLY A 47 22.45 1.71 11.60
CA GLY A 47 22.93 2.38 12.81
C GLY A 47 21.95 2.29 13.97
N ILE A 48 21.28 1.14 14.13
CA ILE A 48 20.28 0.90 15.18
C ILE A 48 20.82 -0.07 16.24
N ASP A 49 20.28 0.04 17.45
CA ASP A 49 20.62 -0.82 18.58
C ASP A 49 20.00 -2.23 18.38
N LYS A 50 20.86 -3.25 18.48
CA LYS A 50 20.49 -4.64 18.18
C LYS A 50 19.53 -5.17 19.25
N GLU A 51 19.82 -4.89 20.51
CA GLU A 51 19.08 -5.37 21.66
C GLU A 51 17.65 -4.82 21.64
N GLN A 52 17.47 -3.54 21.32
CA GLN A 52 16.15 -2.92 21.18
C GLN A 52 15.35 -3.51 20.02
N ILE A 53 15.94 -3.62 18.81
CA ILE A 53 15.19 -4.11 17.65
C ILE A 53 14.81 -5.59 17.82
N SER A 54 15.66 -6.41 18.44
CA SER A 54 15.31 -7.80 18.79
C SER A 54 14.09 -7.90 19.69
N VAL A 55 13.99 -7.04 20.70
CA VAL A 55 12.82 -7.01 21.59
C VAL A 55 11.57 -6.60 20.82
N TRP A 56 11.63 -5.54 20.01
CA TRP A 56 10.45 -5.01 19.33
C TRP A 56 10.02 -5.79 18.08
N LEU A 57 10.89 -6.62 17.51
CA LEU A 57 10.49 -7.58 16.48
C LEU A 57 9.61 -8.71 17.04
N CYS A 58 9.75 -9.04 18.33
CA CYS A 58 9.03 -10.15 18.98
C CYS A 58 7.94 -9.69 19.95
N ASN A 59 7.85 -8.39 20.24
CA ASN A 59 6.90 -7.84 21.19
C ASN A 59 6.18 -6.62 20.61
N ARG A 60 4.93 -6.43 21.02
CA ARG A 60 4.15 -5.23 20.70
C ARG A 60 3.81 -4.45 21.95
N ARG A 61 3.79 -3.13 21.82
CA ARG A 61 3.36 -2.19 22.86
C ARG A 61 1.88 -1.88 22.68
N ILE A 62 1.10 -2.03 23.75
CA ILE A 62 -0.32 -1.70 23.80
C ILE A 62 -0.48 -0.55 24.79
N GLU A 63 -0.94 0.59 24.29
CA GLU A 63 -1.22 1.77 25.12
C GLU A 63 -2.72 1.88 25.36
N SER A 64 -3.10 1.88 26.64
CA SER A 64 -4.45 2.19 27.10
C SER A 64 -4.40 3.45 27.95
N MET A 65 -5.56 4.10 28.20
CA MET A 65 -5.61 5.32 29.03
C MET A 65 -5.01 5.15 30.44
N ARG A 66 -4.92 3.91 30.94
CA ARG A 66 -4.48 3.59 32.31
C ARG A 66 -3.08 3.01 32.39
N GLU A 67 -2.59 2.36 31.33
CA GLU A 67 -1.36 1.58 31.37
C GLU A 67 -0.76 1.34 29.99
N VAL A 68 0.54 1.08 29.99
CA VAL A 68 1.32 0.67 28.83
C VAL A 68 1.79 -0.75 29.09
N ILE A 69 1.29 -1.71 28.30
CA ILE A 69 1.65 -3.12 28.42
C ILE A 69 2.45 -3.54 27.20
N THR A 70 3.56 -4.24 27.43
CA THR A 70 4.28 -4.96 26.38
C THR A 70 3.80 -6.41 26.36
N LYS A 71 3.33 -6.89 25.21
CA LYS A 71 2.91 -8.28 25.02
C LYS A 71 3.80 -8.98 23.99
N PRO A 72 4.20 -10.23 24.24
CA PRO A 72 4.81 -11.07 23.22
C PRO A 72 3.90 -11.23 21.99
N MET A 73 4.52 -11.52 20.85
CA MET A 73 3.85 -11.88 19.61
C MET A 73 4.12 -13.33 19.26
N THR A 74 3.18 -13.96 18.56
CA THR A 74 3.43 -15.26 17.91
C THR A 74 4.46 -15.09 16.79
N ALA A 75 5.08 -16.19 16.36
CA ALA A 75 6.04 -16.17 15.25
C ALA A 75 5.42 -15.56 13.97
N ASP A 76 4.19 -15.94 13.61
CA ASP A 76 3.49 -15.41 12.44
C ASP A 76 3.25 -13.90 12.55
N GLN A 77 2.85 -13.41 13.73
CA GLN A 77 2.66 -11.97 13.97
C GLN A 77 3.97 -11.20 13.84
N ALA A 78 5.06 -11.75 14.37
CA ALA A 78 6.39 -11.15 14.29
C ALA A 78 6.94 -11.14 12.85
N VAL A 79 6.75 -12.22 12.09
CA VAL A 79 7.11 -12.28 10.65
C VAL A 79 6.31 -11.25 9.86
N PHE A 80 4.99 -11.18 10.08
CA PHE A 80 4.16 -10.17 9.44
C PHE A 80 4.61 -8.74 9.79
N ALA A 81 4.92 -8.46 11.05
CA ALA A 81 5.41 -7.15 11.50
C ALA A 81 6.79 -6.81 10.90
N ARG A 82 7.69 -7.79 10.81
CA ARG A 82 9.00 -7.68 10.15
C ARG A 82 8.85 -7.29 8.68
N ASP A 83 7.96 -7.98 7.95
CA ASP A 83 7.73 -7.71 6.54
C ASP A 83 6.99 -6.38 6.32
N ALA A 84 6.10 -6.01 7.23
CA ALA A 84 5.48 -4.69 7.25
C ALA A 84 6.52 -3.57 7.46
N LEU A 85 7.50 -3.76 8.36
CA LEU A 85 8.61 -2.84 8.55
C LEU A 85 9.47 -2.73 7.29
N ALA A 86 9.81 -3.86 6.65
CA ALA A 86 10.56 -3.88 5.39
C ALA A 86 9.84 -3.08 4.29
N LYS A 87 8.53 -3.34 4.09
CA LYS A 87 7.68 -2.59 3.16
C LYS A 87 7.65 -1.10 3.48
N HIS A 88 7.53 -0.74 4.76
CA HIS A 88 7.51 0.66 5.19
C HIS A 88 8.83 1.38 4.89
N ILE A 89 9.97 0.76 5.20
CA ILE A 89 11.30 1.33 4.90
C ILE A 89 11.46 1.52 3.39
N TYR A 90 11.06 0.54 2.59
CA TYR A 90 11.13 0.62 1.13
C TYR A 90 10.24 1.76 0.58
N ALA A 91 8.99 1.86 1.04
CA ALA A 91 8.08 2.94 0.65
C ALA A 91 8.66 4.32 0.97
N ARG A 92 9.21 4.51 2.18
CA ARG A 92 9.87 5.77 2.57
C ARG A 92 11.11 6.07 1.74
N LEU A 93 11.88 5.06 1.37
CA LEU A 93 13.03 5.23 0.48
C LEU A 93 12.59 5.67 -0.92
N PHE A 94 11.53 5.05 -1.46
CA PHE A 94 10.96 5.41 -2.75
C PHE A 94 10.46 6.86 -2.75
N ASP A 95 9.64 7.25 -1.77
CA ASP A 95 9.16 8.63 -1.59
C ASP A 95 10.32 9.63 -1.49
N TRP A 96 11.36 9.28 -0.74
CA TRP A 96 12.54 10.11 -0.59
C TRP A 96 13.26 10.30 -1.92
N ILE A 97 13.46 9.23 -2.71
CA ILE A 97 14.09 9.33 -4.03
C ILE A 97 13.28 10.26 -4.94
N VAL A 98 11.96 10.07 -5.02
CA VAL A 98 11.06 10.93 -5.82
C VAL A 98 11.16 12.39 -5.36
N SER A 99 11.14 12.63 -4.05
CA SER A 99 11.30 13.97 -3.49
C SER A 99 12.64 14.63 -3.86
N ARG A 100 13.74 13.86 -3.88
CA ARG A 100 15.06 14.36 -4.28
C ARG A 100 15.12 14.70 -5.76
N ILE A 101 14.51 13.89 -6.62
CA ILE A 101 14.37 14.16 -8.06
C ILE A 101 13.57 15.44 -8.27
N ASN A 102 12.38 15.54 -7.66
CA ASN A 102 11.53 16.73 -7.76
C ASN A 102 12.24 17.99 -7.28
N LYS A 103 13.01 17.92 -6.19
CA LYS A 103 13.80 19.06 -5.70
C LYS A 103 14.91 19.44 -6.68
N ALA A 104 15.58 18.47 -7.31
CA ALA A 104 16.62 18.72 -8.30
C ALA A 104 16.06 19.35 -9.59
N LEU A 105 14.82 18.99 -9.96
CA LEU A 105 14.11 19.54 -11.12
C LEU A 105 13.32 20.82 -10.81
N SER A 106 13.30 21.27 -9.54
CA SER A 106 12.54 22.45 -9.14
C SER A 106 13.13 23.73 -9.73
N PHE A 107 12.27 24.61 -10.22
CA PHE A 107 12.59 25.94 -10.73
C PHE A 107 12.08 27.00 -9.74
N LYS A 108 12.72 28.18 -9.72
CA LYS A 108 12.35 29.27 -8.79
C LYS A 108 11.16 30.10 -9.26
N ASP A 109 10.93 30.13 -10.58
CA ASP A 109 9.90 30.96 -11.20
C ASP A 109 8.55 30.23 -11.27
N LYS A 110 7.45 30.98 -11.43
CA LYS A 110 6.13 30.36 -11.63
C LYS A 110 6.06 29.66 -12.99
N VAL A 111 5.57 28.41 -12.99
CA VAL A 111 5.20 27.72 -14.23
C VAL A 111 3.93 28.33 -14.79
N ASN A 112 3.99 28.82 -16.02
CA ASN A 112 2.81 29.31 -16.73
C ASN A 112 2.11 28.22 -17.55
N ARG A 113 2.85 27.19 -17.98
CA ARG A 113 2.35 26.09 -18.82
C ARG A 113 3.15 24.82 -18.55
N PHE A 114 2.51 23.65 -18.60
CA PHE A 114 3.18 22.36 -18.49
C PHE A 114 2.53 21.34 -19.43
N ILE A 115 3.27 20.29 -19.75
CA ILE A 115 2.77 19.09 -20.43
C ILE A 115 2.91 17.95 -19.43
N GLY A 116 1.79 17.36 -19.04
CA GLY A 116 1.77 16.17 -18.20
C GLY A 116 1.93 14.92 -19.04
N VAL A 117 2.83 14.03 -18.65
CA VAL A 117 2.94 12.69 -19.22
C VAL A 117 2.44 11.73 -18.15
N LEU A 118 1.42 10.95 -18.48
CA LEU A 118 0.85 9.94 -17.59
C LEU A 118 1.32 8.57 -18.06
N ASP A 119 2.00 7.85 -17.17
CA ASP A 119 2.45 6.47 -17.35
C ASP A 119 2.05 5.70 -16.09
N ILE A 120 1.09 4.79 -16.24
CA ILE A 120 0.56 3.97 -15.15
C ILE A 120 0.42 2.51 -15.60
N TYR A 121 0.28 1.61 -14.65
CA TYR A 121 -0.04 0.20 -14.94
C TYR A 121 -1.35 0.08 -15.73
N GLY A 122 -1.33 -0.75 -16.78
CA GLY A 122 -2.53 -1.12 -17.53
C GLY A 122 -3.41 -2.10 -16.75
N PHE A 123 -4.57 -2.44 -17.31
CA PHE A 123 -5.47 -3.42 -16.72
C PHE A 123 -4.80 -4.81 -16.62
N GLU A 124 -4.91 -5.46 -15.47
CA GLU A 124 -4.27 -6.75 -15.18
C GLU A 124 -5.30 -7.80 -14.71
N THR A 125 -5.10 -9.05 -15.13
CA THR A 125 -5.88 -10.19 -14.63
C THR A 125 -5.01 -11.45 -14.61
N PHE A 126 -4.98 -12.12 -13.47
CA PHE A 126 -4.24 -13.36 -13.23
C PHE A 126 -5.18 -14.45 -12.71
N GLU A 127 -4.66 -15.67 -12.53
CA GLU A 127 -5.41 -16.78 -11.90
C GLU A 127 -5.84 -16.45 -10.46
N THR A 128 -4.97 -15.73 -9.72
CA THR A 128 -5.26 -15.20 -8.38
C THR A 128 -5.04 -13.69 -8.40
N ASN A 129 -6.12 -12.94 -8.17
CA ASN A 129 -6.09 -11.47 -8.08
C ASN A 129 -6.29 -11.05 -6.62
N SER A 130 -5.53 -10.05 -6.19
CA SER A 130 -5.57 -9.52 -4.83
C SER A 130 -5.95 -8.03 -4.86
N PHE A 131 -5.86 -7.36 -3.70
CA PHE A 131 -6.08 -5.93 -3.55
C PHE A 131 -5.26 -5.09 -4.53
N GLU A 132 -4.05 -5.54 -4.88
CA GLU A 132 -3.17 -4.89 -5.84
C GLU A 132 -3.81 -4.75 -7.23
N GLN A 133 -4.29 -5.85 -7.81
CA GLN A 133 -4.97 -5.82 -9.12
C GLN A 133 -6.27 -5.04 -9.05
N PHE A 134 -7.01 -5.14 -7.94
CA PHE A 134 -8.22 -4.35 -7.75
C PHE A 134 -7.94 -2.85 -7.83
N CYS A 135 -6.91 -2.35 -7.14
CA CYS A 135 -6.51 -0.94 -7.21
C CYS A 135 -6.03 -0.53 -8.61
N ILE A 136 -5.24 -1.38 -9.28
CA ILE A 136 -4.76 -1.12 -10.65
C ILE A 136 -5.93 -1.00 -11.62
N ASN A 137 -6.86 -1.96 -11.59
CA ASN A 137 -8.01 -1.98 -12.50
C ASN A 137 -8.97 -0.84 -12.20
N TYR A 138 -9.19 -0.50 -10.93
CA TYR A 138 -9.97 0.66 -10.54
C TYR A 138 -9.38 1.98 -11.07
N ALA A 139 -8.05 2.16 -11.02
CA ALA A 139 -7.40 3.32 -11.60
C ALA A 139 -7.62 3.40 -13.13
N ASN A 140 -7.58 2.26 -13.82
CA ASN A 140 -7.88 2.19 -15.26
C ASN A 140 -9.34 2.55 -15.56
N GLU A 141 -10.31 2.12 -14.75
CA GLU A 141 -11.71 2.54 -14.89
C GLU A 141 -11.87 4.07 -14.78
N LYS A 142 -11.17 4.71 -13.83
CA LYS A 142 -11.18 6.17 -13.71
C LYS A 142 -10.56 6.88 -14.91
N LEU A 143 -9.51 6.32 -15.51
CA LEU A 143 -8.94 6.84 -16.75
C LEU A 143 -9.89 6.66 -17.93
N GLN A 144 -10.56 5.51 -18.04
CA GLN A 144 -11.54 5.27 -19.08
C GLN A 144 -12.73 6.24 -18.97
N GLN A 145 -13.19 6.54 -17.76
CA GLN A 145 -14.24 7.53 -17.52
C GLN A 145 -13.81 8.93 -17.97
N GLN A 146 -12.59 9.36 -17.63
CA GLN A 146 -12.04 10.65 -18.09
C GLN A 146 -11.92 10.71 -19.61
N PHE A 147 -11.45 9.62 -20.24
CA PHE A 147 -11.36 9.52 -21.69
C PHE A 147 -12.73 9.66 -22.34
N ASN A 148 -13.71 8.86 -21.89
CA ASN A 148 -15.09 8.91 -22.35
C ASN A 148 -15.62 10.35 -22.24
N MET A 149 -15.62 10.95 -21.05
CA MET A 149 -16.11 12.31 -20.83
C MET A 149 -15.44 13.36 -21.73
N HIS A 150 -14.12 13.27 -21.92
CA HIS A 150 -13.38 14.25 -22.71
C HIS A 150 -13.72 14.14 -24.20
N VAL A 151 -13.75 12.91 -24.74
CA VAL A 151 -14.10 12.65 -26.13
C VAL A 151 -15.54 13.09 -26.41
N PHE A 152 -16.50 12.74 -25.55
CA PHE A 152 -17.91 13.17 -25.74
C PHE A 152 -18.07 14.68 -25.72
N LYS A 153 -17.37 15.36 -24.80
CA LYS A 153 -17.43 16.82 -24.74
C LYS A 153 -16.89 17.46 -26.02
N LEU A 154 -15.75 16.98 -26.53
CA LEU A 154 -15.15 17.48 -27.76
C LEU A 154 -16.04 17.23 -28.97
N GLU A 155 -16.63 16.03 -29.08
CA GLU A 155 -17.57 15.72 -30.15
C GLU A 155 -18.80 16.63 -30.09
N GLN A 156 -19.41 16.79 -28.90
CA GLN A 156 -20.57 17.66 -28.72
C GLN A 156 -20.27 19.11 -29.12
N GLU A 157 -19.11 19.64 -28.76
CA GLU A 157 -18.66 20.98 -29.13
C GLU A 157 -18.50 21.15 -30.65
N GLU A 158 -18.04 20.12 -31.36
CA GLU A 158 -17.88 20.15 -32.82
C GLU A 158 -19.24 20.14 -33.54
N TYR A 159 -20.18 19.29 -33.13
CA TYR A 159 -21.52 19.24 -33.73
C TYR A 159 -22.26 20.58 -33.57
N VAL A 160 -22.16 21.20 -32.40
CA VAL A 160 -22.74 22.53 -32.15
C VAL A 160 -22.09 23.58 -33.05
N ARG A 161 -20.77 23.53 -33.24
CA ARG A 161 -20.02 24.45 -34.12
C ARG A 161 -20.44 24.31 -35.58
N GLU A 162 -20.63 23.08 -36.04
CA GLU A 162 -21.04 22.78 -37.41
C GLU A 162 -22.54 22.90 -37.67
N GLN A 163 -23.34 23.23 -36.63
CA GLN A 163 -24.80 23.30 -36.68
C GLN A 163 -25.45 21.99 -37.14
N ILE A 164 -24.81 20.86 -36.82
CA ILE A 164 -25.30 19.52 -37.10
C ILE A 164 -26.13 19.05 -35.91
N GLU A 165 -27.31 18.49 -36.18
CA GLU A 165 -28.16 17.90 -35.15
C GLU A 165 -27.40 16.78 -34.44
N TRP A 166 -27.22 16.92 -33.13
CA TRP A 166 -26.55 15.92 -32.31
C TRP A 166 -27.33 14.60 -32.35
N LYS A 167 -26.73 13.59 -32.95
CA LYS A 167 -27.18 12.21 -32.79
C LYS A 167 -26.40 11.61 -31.64
N PHE A 168 -27.10 11.16 -30.60
CA PHE A 168 -26.48 10.45 -29.49
C PHE A 168 -25.64 9.28 -30.04
N ILE A 169 -24.32 9.37 -29.88
CA ILE A 169 -23.43 8.26 -30.09
C ILE A 169 -23.55 7.39 -28.84
N ASP A 170 -23.98 6.15 -29.04
CA ASP A 170 -24.08 5.17 -27.96
C ASP A 170 -22.66 4.73 -27.57
N PHE A 171 -22.37 4.78 -26.28
CA PHE A 171 -21.09 4.35 -25.74
C PHE A 171 -21.27 3.63 -24.41
N TYR A 172 -20.27 2.84 -24.07
CA TYR A 172 -20.26 2.15 -22.79
C TYR A 172 -19.90 3.10 -21.65
N ASP A 173 -20.90 3.52 -20.89
CA ASP A 173 -20.71 4.27 -19.65
C ASP A 173 -20.29 3.33 -18.52
N ASN A 174 -19.06 3.53 -18.02
CA ASN A 174 -18.49 2.76 -16.93
C ASN A 174 -18.77 3.37 -15.54
N GLN A 175 -19.54 4.46 -15.45
CA GLN A 175 -19.95 5.06 -14.18
C GLN A 175 -20.55 4.05 -13.19
N PRO A 176 -21.42 3.09 -13.58
CA PRO A 176 -21.95 2.11 -12.63
C PRO A 176 -20.87 1.22 -11.99
N CYS A 177 -19.81 0.90 -12.73
CA CYS A 177 -18.67 0.13 -12.22
C CYS A 177 -17.87 0.96 -11.20
N ILE A 178 -17.64 2.23 -11.50
CA ILE A 178 -16.95 3.16 -10.60
C ILE A 178 -17.76 3.38 -9.32
N ASP A 179 -19.07 3.60 -9.44
CA ASP A 179 -19.96 3.81 -8.29
C ASP A 179 -19.95 2.59 -7.36
N LEU A 180 -19.99 1.38 -7.92
CA LEU A 180 -19.87 0.15 -7.13
C LEU A 180 -18.59 0.12 -6.28
N ILE A 181 -17.49 0.68 -6.78
CA ILE A 181 -16.18 0.66 -6.11
C ILE A 181 -16.04 1.79 -5.08
N GLU A 182 -16.29 3.04 -5.47
CA GLU A 182 -15.91 4.24 -4.68
C GLU A 182 -17.08 4.95 -3.97
N SER A 183 -18.33 4.63 -4.30
CA SER A 183 -19.47 5.30 -3.68
C SER A 183 -19.69 4.89 -2.21
N LYS A 184 -20.58 5.60 -1.51
CA LYS A 184 -21.02 5.19 -0.18
C LYS A 184 -21.68 3.82 -0.25
N LEU A 185 -21.34 2.92 0.66
CA LEU A 185 -21.70 1.49 0.61
C LEU A 185 -21.11 0.74 -0.60
N GLY A 186 -20.12 1.34 -1.28
CA GLY A 186 -19.31 0.68 -2.30
C GLY A 186 -18.22 -0.21 -1.68
N VAL A 187 -17.51 -0.94 -2.54
CA VAL A 187 -16.51 -1.95 -2.13
C VAL A 187 -15.45 -1.36 -1.18
N LEU A 188 -14.91 -0.17 -1.50
CA LEU A 188 -13.87 0.48 -0.70
C LEU A 188 -14.39 1.03 0.62
N ASP A 189 -15.61 1.59 0.64
CA ASP A 189 -16.24 2.11 1.86
C ASP A 189 -16.52 0.98 2.86
N LEU A 190 -17.05 -0.16 2.36
CA LEU A 190 -17.27 -1.35 3.18
C LEU A 190 -15.97 -1.99 3.68
N LEU A 191 -14.88 -1.90 2.91
CA LEU A 191 -13.55 -2.34 3.33
C LEU A 191 -13.02 -1.47 4.48
N ASP A 192 -13.10 -0.15 4.33
CA ASP A 192 -12.70 0.82 5.35
C ASP A 192 -13.47 0.62 6.66
N GLU A 193 -14.77 0.35 6.58
CA GLU A 193 -15.58 0.01 7.74
C GLU A 193 -15.09 -1.27 8.43
N GLU A 194 -14.82 -2.34 7.68
CA GLU A 194 -14.35 -3.60 8.25
C GLU A 194 -12.97 -3.45 8.91
N CYS A 195 -12.06 -2.68 8.32
CA CYS A 195 -10.74 -2.41 8.88
C CYS A 195 -10.78 -1.69 10.25
N ARG A 196 -11.88 -0.99 10.57
CA ARG A 196 -12.06 -0.33 11.88
C ARG A 196 -12.63 -1.27 12.94
N VAL A 197 -13.17 -2.43 12.55
CA VAL A 197 -13.73 -3.42 13.48
C VAL A 197 -12.57 -4.15 14.18
N PRO A 198 -12.48 -4.16 15.54
CA PRO A 198 -11.35 -4.77 16.26
C PRO A 198 -11.12 -6.26 16.00
N LYS A 199 -12.13 -6.97 15.46
CA LYS A 199 -12.07 -8.37 15.03
C LYS A 199 -12.60 -8.54 13.60
N GLY A 200 -12.45 -7.50 12.78
CA GLY A 200 -12.80 -7.58 11.36
C GLY A 200 -11.98 -8.64 10.64
N SER A 201 -12.53 -9.21 9.59
CA SER A 201 -11.89 -10.27 8.82
C SER A 201 -12.30 -10.22 7.35
N ASP A 202 -11.47 -10.77 6.47
CA ASP A 202 -11.79 -10.86 5.04
C ASP A 202 -13.11 -11.61 4.79
N LYS A 203 -13.43 -12.61 5.62
CA LYS A 203 -14.69 -13.37 5.51
C LYS A 203 -15.91 -12.52 5.88
N SER A 204 -15.82 -11.72 6.94
CA SER A 204 -16.92 -10.85 7.36
C SER A 204 -17.10 -9.68 6.39
N TRP A 205 -16.01 -9.13 5.84
CA TRP A 205 -16.10 -8.17 4.74
C TRP A 205 -16.77 -8.79 3.51
N CYS A 206 -16.33 -9.97 3.08
CA CYS A 206 -16.91 -10.68 1.95
C CYS A 206 -18.42 -10.94 2.14
N GLY A 207 -18.84 -11.29 3.35
CA GLY A 207 -20.27 -11.44 3.69
C GLY A 207 -21.08 -10.14 3.66
N LYS A 208 -20.46 -8.96 3.69
CA LYS A 208 -21.13 -7.66 3.48
C LYS A 208 -21.28 -7.30 2.00
N LEU A 209 -20.45 -7.88 1.13
CA LEU A 209 -20.48 -7.64 -0.31
C LEU A 209 -21.56 -8.48 -1.03
N PHE A 210 -21.94 -9.62 -0.44
CA PHE A 210 -23.00 -10.52 -0.93
C PHE A 210 -24.35 -10.21 -0.30
#